data_AF-A0A433T9X7-F1
#
_entry.id   AF-A0A433T9X7-F1
#
_cell.length_a   1.000
_cell.length_b   1.000
_cell.length_c   1.000
_cell.angle_alpha   90.00
_cell.angle_beta   90.00
_cell.angle_gamma   90.00
#
_symmetry.space_group_name_H-M   'P 1'
#
loop_
_entity.id
_entity.type
_entity.pdbx_description
1 polymer ?
#
loop_
_entity_poly.entity_id
_entity_poly.type
_entity_poly.pdbx_seq_one_letter_code
_entity_poly.pdbx_strand_id
1 'polypeptide(L)'
;MMHYAKMERVFLVMVQVLALPLGTVVFRLFHCTGSDKMAVFDSKSCHEGIYWAYIAPSILLAVALFGAVTVWMVYRIRKQKMAAANKHHDAYLRLKEVEYEAGLDIVWAVQGFHLFSSFRLCAVYYRPIAHLFKLLLLVFFSALFYEIHAQAICVAVALSLAAITVLVVRPFRVTSFNVALCLSLGSLAGNALFGSVVTSVTPATVESPWLVEPYSYSILIGINVILAGTLLTWIVWLFCRTKCSCCAKHCFPNSPLWPTLLSYEFKVEGAETYKFMAAVLRARAVLDACLRAPSVFAPVHQLSRHIQIVNVCCREAEKTRDGMHPTLLHLLDDMTDVHRRLEPGSLFAEKVHENIRQNAANFVTLMPAFCHRLAQRDFDLMLADPIRKRMLLKMSIIG
;
A
#
# COMPACT_ATOMS: atom_id res chain seq x y z
N MET A 1 -11.89 9.56 -6.95
CA MET A 1 -10.73 8.64 -6.81
C MET A 1 -10.36 8.36 -5.34
N MET A 2 -10.17 9.37 -4.47
CA MET A 2 -9.83 9.11 -3.06
C MET A 2 -10.87 8.28 -2.28
N HIS A 3 -12.17 8.49 -2.49
CA HIS A 3 -13.21 7.69 -1.84
C HIS A 3 -13.11 6.20 -2.21
N TYR A 4 -12.86 5.91 -3.48
CA TYR A 4 -12.66 4.53 -3.95
C TYR A 4 -11.46 3.88 -3.26
N ALA A 5 -10.32 4.57 -3.20
CA ALA A 5 -9.12 4.06 -2.52
C ALA A 5 -9.32 3.84 -1.01
N LYS A 6 -10.12 4.69 -0.35
CA LYS A 6 -10.50 4.50 1.06
C LYS A 6 -11.38 3.26 1.24
N MET A 7 -12.38 3.06 0.38
CA MET A 7 -13.24 1.87 0.40
C MET A 7 -12.46 0.59 0.12
N GLU A 8 -11.53 0.62 -0.83
CA GLU A 8 -10.62 -0.49 -1.13
C GLU A 8 -9.80 -0.89 0.12
N ARG A 9 -9.26 0.09 0.84
CA ARG A 9 -8.53 -0.16 2.10
C ARG A 9 -9.42 -0.79 3.16
N VAL A 10 -10.64 -0.27 3.37
CA VAL A 10 -11.60 -0.84 4.34
C VAL A 10 -11.95 -2.27 3.97
N PHE A 11 -12.25 -2.51 2.69
CA PHE A 11 -12.54 -3.84 2.17
C PHE A 11 -11.40 -4.83 2.45
N LEU A 12 -10.15 -4.46 2.18
CA LEU A 12 -9.00 -5.34 2.42
C LEU A 12 -8.80 -5.66 3.91
N VAL A 13 -8.99 -4.67 4.79
CA VAL A 13 -8.92 -4.90 6.23
C VAL A 13 -10.03 -5.85 6.67
N MET A 14 -11.26 -5.63 6.20
CA MET A 14 -12.40 -6.50 6.50
C MET A 14 -12.15 -7.93 6.02
N VAL A 15 -11.67 -8.11 4.78
CA VAL A 15 -11.30 -9.42 4.24
C VAL A 15 -10.23 -10.09 5.09
N GLN A 16 -9.20 -9.36 5.53
CA GLN A 16 -8.14 -9.91 6.38
C GLN A 16 -8.64 -10.33 7.78
N VAL A 17 -9.56 -9.57 8.37
CA VAL A 17 -10.14 -9.88 9.69
C VAL A 17 -11.11 -11.06 9.58
N LEU A 18 -11.98 -11.05 8.58
CA LEU A 18 -13.00 -12.08 8.36
C LEU A 18 -12.45 -13.38 7.75
N ALA A 19 -11.18 -13.40 7.31
CA ALA A 19 -10.56 -14.56 6.67
C ALA A 19 -10.64 -15.84 7.52
N LEU A 20 -10.32 -15.74 8.82
CA LEU A 20 -10.36 -16.89 9.73
C LEU A 20 -11.80 -17.34 10.04
N PRO A 21 -12.74 -16.48 10.48
CA PRO A 21 -14.10 -16.93 10.78
C PRO A 21 -14.85 -17.44 9.54
N LEU A 22 -14.69 -16.81 8.37
CA LEU A 22 -15.26 -17.35 7.14
C LEU A 22 -14.57 -18.65 6.73
N GLY A 23 -13.24 -18.69 6.86
CA GLY A 23 -12.45 -19.87 6.57
C GLY A 23 -12.83 -21.07 7.44
N THR A 24 -13.05 -20.90 8.75
CA THR A 24 -13.44 -22.02 9.61
C THR A 24 -14.81 -22.58 9.24
N VAL A 25 -15.78 -21.74 8.87
CA VAL A 25 -17.10 -22.19 8.39
C VAL A 25 -16.98 -22.99 7.09
N VAL A 26 -16.20 -22.47 6.13
CA VAL A 26 -15.94 -23.13 4.84
C VAL A 26 -15.22 -24.47 5.06
N PHE A 27 -14.19 -24.49 5.90
CA PHE A 27 -13.36 -25.67 6.11
C PHE A 27 -14.04 -26.75 6.98
N ARG A 28 -15.02 -26.38 7.81
CA ARG A 28 -15.85 -27.34 8.55
C ARG A 28 -16.70 -28.24 7.65
N LEU A 29 -17.01 -27.82 6.42
CA LEU A 29 -17.76 -28.64 5.47
C LEU A 29 -16.99 -29.89 5.03
N PHE A 30 -15.67 -29.91 5.20
CA PHE A 30 -14.83 -31.09 4.95
C PHE A 30 -14.83 -32.10 6.11
N HIS A 31 -15.38 -31.74 7.28
CA HIS A 31 -15.39 -32.63 8.44
C HIS A 31 -16.49 -33.68 8.31
N CYS A 32 -16.09 -34.95 8.40
CA CYS A 32 -16.99 -36.10 8.41
C CYS A 32 -16.91 -36.77 9.78
N THR A 33 -18.05 -37.14 10.33
CA THR A 33 -18.13 -37.93 11.56
C THR A 33 -17.76 -39.39 11.27
N GLY A 34 -17.43 -40.18 12.29
CA GLY A 34 -17.12 -41.62 12.13
C GLY A 34 -18.28 -42.46 11.57
N SER A 35 -19.49 -41.89 11.49
CA SER A 35 -20.67 -42.49 10.85
C SER A 35 -20.85 -42.09 9.38
N ASP A 36 -19.81 -41.54 8.74
CA ASP A 36 -19.80 -41.04 7.36
C ASP A 36 -20.86 -39.96 7.09
N LYS A 37 -21.19 -39.17 8.11
CA LYS A 37 -22.12 -38.03 8.03
C LYS A 37 -21.37 -36.72 8.17
N MET A 38 -21.81 -35.68 7.48
CA MET A 38 -21.21 -34.36 7.59
C MET A 38 -21.33 -33.82 9.01
N ALA A 39 -20.24 -33.33 9.60
CA ALA A 39 -20.25 -32.78 10.97
C ALA A 39 -21.09 -31.49 11.12
N VAL A 40 -21.45 -30.85 10.00
CA VAL A 40 -22.31 -29.65 9.97
C VAL A 40 -23.78 -30.02 9.71
N PHE A 41 -24.03 -31.14 9.01
CA PHE A 41 -25.36 -31.59 8.61
C PHE A 41 -25.49 -33.10 8.81
N ASP A 42 -25.90 -33.51 10.01
CA ASP A 42 -26.02 -34.93 10.42
C ASP A 42 -27.03 -35.75 9.57
N SER A 43 -27.80 -35.08 8.71
CA SER A 43 -28.75 -35.72 7.78
C SER A 43 -28.16 -36.05 6.42
N LYS A 44 -26.91 -35.67 6.14
CA LYS A 44 -26.24 -35.86 4.85
C LYS A 44 -24.99 -36.71 5.01
N SER A 45 -24.86 -37.72 4.16
CA SER A 45 -23.67 -38.57 4.06
C SER A 45 -22.53 -37.81 3.39
N CYS A 46 -21.32 -38.10 3.81
CA CYS A 46 -20.11 -37.64 3.16
C CYS A 46 -19.89 -38.37 1.83
N HIS A 47 -19.16 -37.73 0.91
CA HIS A 47 -18.80 -38.27 -0.41
C HIS A 47 -19.95 -38.55 -1.41
N GLU A 48 -21.21 -38.32 -1.03
CA GLU A 48 -22.35 -38.38 -1.96
C GLU A 48 -22.45 -37.15 -2.89
N GLY A 49 -23.27 -37.24 -3.94
CA GLY A 49 -23.43 -36.14 -4.91
C GLY A 49 -23.84 -34.80 -4.28
N ILE A 50 -24.67 -34.84 -3.22
CA ILE A 50 -25.11 -33.63 -2.49
C ILE A 50 -23.95 -32.99 -1.71
N TYR A 51 -23.02 -33.80 -1.18
CA TYR A 51 -21.82 -33.31 -0.47
C TYR A 51 -20.94 -32.46 -1.39
N TRP A 52 -20.73 -32.90 -2.64
CA TRP A 52 -19.96 -32.17 -3.64
C TRP A 52 -20.61 -30.83 -4.04
N ALA A 53 -21.94 -30.74 -4.01
CA ALA A 53 -22.66 -29.50 -4.32
C ALA A 53 -22.39 -28.39 -3.28
N TYR A 54 -22.09 -28.73 -2.02
CA TYR A 54 -21.70 -27.77 -0.99
C TYR A 54 -20.20 -27.47 -1.00
N ILE A 55 -19.36 -28.45 -1.34
CA ILE A 55 -17.91 -28.30 -1.34
C ILE A 55 -17.37 -27.52 -2.53
N ALA A 56 -17.91 -27.73 -3.73
CA ALA A 56 -17.40 -27.05 -4.92
C ALA A 56 -17.48 -25.49 -4.80
N PRO A 57 -18.62 -24.89 -4.38
CA PRO A 57 -18.69 -23.45 -4.10
C PRO A 57 -17.75 -23.00 -2.97
N SER A 58 -17.56 -23.86 -1.97
CA SER A 58 -16.70 -23.60 -0.81
C SER A 58 -15.22 -23.54 -1.19
N ILE A 59 -14.77 -24.45 -2.06
CA ILE A 59 -13.43 -24.42 -2.66
C ILE A 59 -13.27 -23.17 -3.51
N LEU A 60 -14.25 -22.83 -4.34
CA LEU A 60 -14.20 -21.61 -5.16
C LEU A 60 -14.07 -20.36 -4.28
N LEU A 61 -14.83 -20.28 -3.19
CA LEU A 61 -14.75 -19.19 -2.22
C LEU A 61 -13.39 -19.16 -1.53
N ALA A 62 -12.82 -20.30 -1.13
CA ALA A 62 -11.49 -20.37 -0.54
C ALA A 62 -10.40 -19.93 -1.51
N VAL A 63 -10.47 -20.34 -2.79
CA VAL A 63 -9.54 -19.93 -3.85
C VAL A 63 -9.66 -18.42 -4.13
N ALA A 64 -10.87 -17.88 -4.16
CA ALA A 64 -11.08 -16.44 -4.30
C ALA A 64 -10.50 -15.67 -3.10
N LEU A 65 -10.82 -16.10 -1.88
CA LEU A 65 -10.47 -15.42 -0.64
C LEU A 65 -8.97 -15.47 -0.34
N PHE A 66 -8.33 -16.63 -0.50
CA PHE A 66 -6.92 -16.84 -0.13
C PHE A 66 -5.98 -16.83 -1.34
N GLY A 67 -6.44 -17.22 -2.52
CA GLY A 67 -5.66 -17.18 -3.76
C GLY A 67 -5.73 -15.83 -4.44
N ALA A 68 -6.91 -15.46 -4.96
CA ALA A 68 -7.07 -14.27 -5.79
C ALA A 68 -6.72 -12.97 -5.05
N VAL A 69 -7.18 -12.80 -3.80
CA VAL A 69 -6.84 -11.62 -2.98
C VAL A 69 -5.33 -11.54 -2.72
N THR A 70 -4.66 -12.67 -2.46
CA THR A 70 -3.21 -12.70 -2.23
C THR A 70 -2.43 -12.35 -3.49
N VAL A 71 -2.78 -12.94 -4.63
CA VAL A 71 -2.16 -12.63 -5.94
C VAL A 71 -2.33 -11.15 -6.26
N TRP A 72 -3.52 -10.61 -6.04
CA TRP A 72 -3.81 -9.19 -6.23
C TRP A 72 -2.96 -8.29 -5.32
N MET A 73 -2.82 -8.63 -4.03
CA MET A 73 -1.94 -7.88 -3.10
C MET A 73 -0.48 -7.92 -3.58
N VAL A 74 0.02 -9.09 -3.98
CA VAL A 74 1.40 -9.25 -4.48
C VAL A 74 1.63 -8.44 -5.75
N TYR A 75 0.68 -8.48 -6.69
CA TYR A 75 0.75 -7.71 -7.94
C TYR A 75 0.83 -6.21 -7.67
N ARG A 76 -0.03 -5.68 -6.78
CA ARG A 76 -0.02 -4.27 -6.37
C ARG A 76 1.32 -3.88 -5.74
N ILE A 77 1.84 -4.69 -4.82
CA ILE A 77 3.12 -4.44 -4.15
C ILE A 77 4.27 -4.46 -5.16
N ARG A 78 4.32 -5.44 -6.08
CA ARG A 78 5.37 -5.53 -7.10
C ARG A 78 5.41 -4.32 -8.02
N LYS A 79 4.24 -3.81 -8.44
CA LYS A 79 4.16 -2.64 -9.31
C LYS A 79 4.77 -1.38 -8.69
N GLN A 80 4.77 -1.28 -7.36
CA GLN A 80 5.23 -0.09 -6.62
C GLN A 80 6.58 -0.26 -5.93
N LYS A 81 7.11 -1.49 -5.88
CA LYS A 81 8.42 -1.78 -5.29
C LYS A 81 9.52 -1.41 -6.28
N MET A 82 10.05 -0.20 -6.16
CA MET A 82 11.11 0.33 -7.05
C MET A 82 12.54 0.14 -6.52
N ALA A 83 12.74 -0.35 -5.28
CA ALA A 83 14.05 -0.34 -4.63
C ALA A 83 14.61 -1.75 -4.32
N ALA A 84 15.90 -1.94 -4.64
CA ALA A 84 16.65 -3.17 -4.37
C ALA A 84 17.26 -3.24 -2.97
N ALA A 85 17.60 -2.09 -2.35
CA ALA A 85 18.21 -2.02 -1.02
C ALA A 85 17.30 -1.36 0.02
N ASN A 86 17.47 -1.72 1.30
CA ASN A 86 16.68 -1.19 2.43
C ASN A 86 16.70 0.34 2.47
N LYS A 87 17.89 0.95 2.35
CA LYS A 87 18.07 2.40 2.43
C LYS A 87 17.32 3.13 1.31
N HIS A 88 17.38 2.61 0.08
CA HIS A 88 16.66 3.18 -1.07
C HIS A 88 15.15 2.99 -0.95
N HIS A 89 14.69 1.85 -0.43
CA HIS A 89 13.27 1.60 -0.20
C HIS A 89 12.69 2.59 0.82
N ASP A 90 13.42 2.82 1.91
CA ASP A 90 12.98 3.76 2.94
C ASP A 90 13.03 5.21 2.46
N ALA A 91 14.06 5.59 1.70
CA ALA A 91 14.14 6.93 1.09
C ALA A 91 13.01 7.17 0.09
N TYR A 92 12.68 6.19 -0.76
CA TYR A 92 11.57 6.28 -1.70
C TYR A 92 10.22 6.45 -1.00
N LEU A 93 9.97 5.65 0.04
CA LEU A 93 8.75 5.76 0.81
C LEU A 93 8.65 7.11 1.54
N ARG A 94 9.76 7.62 2.08
CA ARG A 94 9.83 8.97 2.68
C ARG A 94 9.43 10.04 1.68
N LEU A 95 10.03 10.03 0.50
CA LEU A 95 9.73 10.98 -0.57
C LEU A 95 8.23 10.99 -0.89
N LYS A 96 7.64 9.80 -1.09
CA LYS A 96 6.22 9.69 -1.44
C LYS A 96 5.26 10.06 -0.31
N GLU A 97 5.67 9.88 0.94
CA GLU A 97 4.92 10.37 2.09
C GLU A 97 4.96 11.90 2.18
N VAL A 98 6.14 12.51 1.96
CA VAL A 98 6.30 13.98 1.93
C VAL A 98 5.45 14.61 0.84
N GLU A 99 5.47 14.06 -0.38
CA GLU A 99 4.65 14.57 -1.47
C GLU A 99 3.14 14.50 -1.14
N TYR A 100 2.73 13.47 -0.39
CA TYR A 100 1.35 13.30 0.04
C TYR A 100 0.97 14.27 1.16
N GLU A 101 1.81 14.42 2.18
CA GLU A 101 1.58 15.35 3.30
C GLU A 101 1.60 16.82 2.83
N ALA A 102 2.47 17.15 1.88
CA ALA A 102 2.48 18.44 1.20
C ALA A 102 1.29 18.64 0.24
N GLY A 103 0.46 17.62 0.01
CA GLY A 103 -0.68 17.71 -0.92
C GLY A 103 -0.29 17.87 -2.40
N LEU A 104 0.97 17.58 -2.76
CA LEU A 104 1.49 17.66 -4.12
C LEU A 104 1.10 16.44 -4.97
N ASP A 105 0.88 15.29 -4.33
CA ASP A 105 0.49 14.05 -5.00
C ASP A 105 -0.48 13.21 -4.15
N ILE A 106 -1.45 12.57 -4.82
CA ILE A 106 -2.42 11.65 -4.20
C ILE A 106 -2.02 10.17 -4.39
N VAL A 107 -0.92 9.92 -5.10
CA VAL A 107 -0.40 8.58 -5.41
C VAL A 107 -0.28 7.69 -4.19
N TRP A 108 0.18 8.21 -3.05
CA TRP A 108 0.30 7.43 -1.81
C TRP A 108 -1.04 6.75 -1.41
N ALA A 109 -2.13 7.51 -1.48
CA ALA A 109 -3.46 7.01 -1.18
C ALA A 109 -4.02 6.09 -2.29
N VAL A 110 -3.84 6.47 -3.55
CA VAL A 110 -4.46 5.79 -4.71
C VAL A 110 -3.74 4.50 -5.10
N GLN A 111 -2.42 4.44 -4.98
CA GLN A 111 -1.62 3.29 -5.42
C GLN A 111 -1.43 2.21 -4.33
N GLY A 112 -2.10 2.36 -3.18
CA GLY A 112 -2.16 1.30 -2.17
C GLY A 112 -0.91 1.19 -1.29
N PHE A 113 -0.18 2.29 -1.06
CA PHE A 113 1.02 2.28 -0.21
C PHE A 113 0.75 1.78 1.23
N HIS A 114 -0.50 1.91 1.71
CA HIS A 114 -0.97 1.35 2.98
C HIS A 114 -0.76 -0.18 3.13
N LEU A 115 -0.59 -0.90 2.01
CA LEU A 115 -0.36 -2.34 2.02
C LEU A 115 1.04 -2.70 2.49
N PHE A 116 2.05 -1.88 2.21
CA PHE A 116 3.45 -2.23 2.47
C PHE A 116 4.27 -1.18 3.23
N SER A 117 3.82 0.07 3.32
CA SER A 117 4.59 1.17 3.93
C SER A 117 4.94 0.95 5.41
N SER A 118 4.15 0.18 6.14
CA SER A 118 4.40 -0.13 7.56
C SER A 118 5.51 -1.17 7.79
N PHE A 119 5.95 -1.87 6.73
CA PHE A 119 6.91 -2.96 6.83
C PHE A 119 8.30 -2.57 6.37
N ARG A 120 9.31 -3.29 6.85
CA ARG A 120 10.69 -3.24 6.32
C ARG A 120 10.76 -3.99 4.98
N LEU A 121 11.77 -3.71 4.15
CA LEU A 121 11.93 -4.31 2.81
C LEU A 121 11.84 -5.85 2.83
N CYS A 122 12.51 -6.50 3.80
CA CYS A 122 12.51 -7.96 3.96
C CYS A 122 11.11 -8.53 4.24
N ALA A 123 10.21 -7.71 4.77
CA ALA A 123 8.84 -8.07 5.16
C ALA A 123 7.78 -7.31 4.35
N VAL A 124 8.11 -6.75 3.19
CA VAL A 124 7.16 -6.03 2.34
C VAL A 124 5.96 -6.89 1.94
N TYR A 125 6.15 -8.20 1.82
CA TYR A 125 5.09 -9.17 1.53
C TYR A 125 4.44 -9.78 2.78
N TYR A 126 4.63 -9.19 3.97
CA TYR A 126 4.12 -9.75 5.22
C TYR A 126 2.61 -9.97 5.21
N ARG A 127 1.80 -9.00 4.71
CA ARG A 127 0.33 -9.16 4.64
C ARG A 127 -0.11 -10.36 3.79
N PRO A 128 0.33 -10.52 2.52
CA PRO A 128 -0.02 -11.70 1.75
C PRO A 128 0.51 -13.00 2.37
N ILE A 129 1.72 -13.00 2.93
CA ILE A 129 2.26 -14.18 3.63
C ILE A 129 1.41 -14.54 4.86
N ALA A 130 1.01 -13.56 5.67
CA ALA A 130 0.15 -13.78 6.83
C ALA A 130 -1.25 -14.28 6.43
N HIS A 131 -1.76 -13.87 5.27
CA HIS A 131 -3.03 -14.37 4.74
C HIS A 131 -2.93 -15.83 4.28
N LEU A 132 -1.84 -16.21 3.61
CA LEU A 132 -1.56 -17.61 3.29
C LEU A 132 -1.28 -18.46 4.53
N PHE A 133 -0.65 -17.89 5.55
CA PHE A 133 -0.44 -18.57 6.83
C PHE A 133 -1.77 -18.90 7.51
N LYS A 134 -2.78 -18.03 7.44
CA LYS A 134 -4.14 -18.35 7.91
C LYS A 134 -4.75 -19.52 7.14
N LEU A 135 -4.56 -19.58 5.82
CA LEU A 135 -4.98 -20.74 5.02
C LEU A 135 -4.29 -22.02 5.50
N LEU A 136 -2.99 -21.98 5.77
CA LEU A 136 -2.25 -23.14 6.31
C LEU A 136 -2.86 -23.63 7.64
N LEU A 137 -3.19 -22.72 8.56
CA LEU A 137 -3.85 -23.08 9.82
C LEU A 137 -5.23 -23.73 9.59
N LEU A 138 -6.00 -23.25 8.61
CA LEU A 138 -7.29 -23.83 8.25
C LEU A 138 -7.14 -25.22 7.62
N VAL A 139 -6.08 -25.45 6.85
CA VAL A 139 -5.77 -26.77 6.29
C VAL A 139 -5.43 -27.76 7.41
N PHE A 140 -4.63 -27.36 8.41
CA PHE A 140 -4.39 -28.22 9.59
C PHE A 140 -5.68 -28.51 10.35
N PHE A 141 -6.54 -27.49 10.50
CA PHE A 141 -7.85 -27.64 11.12
C PHE A 141 -8.78 -28.61 10.38
N SER A 142 -8.77 -28.64 9.05
CA SER A 142 -9.57 -29.61 8.28
C SER A 142 -8.95 -31.01 8.23
N ALA A 143 -7.64 -31.09 7.98
CA ALA A 143 -6.96 -32.35 7.67
C ALA A 143 -6.75 -33.24 8.91
N LEU A 144 -6.55 -32.64 10.09
CA LEU A 144 -6.25 -33.35 11.33
C LEU A 144 -7.46 -33.44 12.28
N PHE A 145 -8.67 -33.35 11.74
CA PHE A 145 -9.91 -33.34 12.52
C PHE A 145 -10.06 -34.54 13.45
N TYR A 146 -9.66 -35.74 13.01
CA TYR A 146 -9.76 -36.96 13.81
C TYR A 146 -8.70 -37.07 14.90
N GLU A 147 -7.58 -36.34 14.77
CA GLU A 147 -6.41 -36.43 15.64
C GLU A 147 -6.16 -35.09 16.32
N ILE A 148 -6.96 -34.81 17.36
CA ILE A 148 -6.95 -33.51 18.08
C ILE A 148 -5.55 -33.16 18.59
N HIS A 149 -4.78 -34.15 19.06
CA HIS A 149 -3.41 -33.94 19.54
C HIS A 149 -2.45 -33.54 18.41
N ALA A 150 -2.50 -34.25 17.27
CA ALA A 150 -1.67 -33.92 16.12
C ALA A 150 -2.03 -32.54 15.57
N GLN A 151 -3.33 -32.22 15.50
CA GLN A 151 -3.81 -30.90 15.11
C GLN A 151 -3.25 -29.80 16.02
N ALA A 152 -3.36 -29.97 17.33
CA ALA A 152 -2.89 -29.01 18.32
C ALA A 152 -1.38 -28.78 18.23
N ILE A 153 -0.59 -29.87 18.11
CA ILE A 153 0.86 -29.80 17.96
C ILE A 153 1.24 -29.09 16.66
N CYS A 154 0.64 -29.44 15.52
CA CYS A 154 0.94 -28.80 14.24
C CYS A 154 0.62 -27.30 14.26
N VAL A 155 -0.51 -26.91 14.84
CA VAL A 155 -0.90 -25.49 14.98
C VAL A 155 0.06 -24.76 15.92
N ALA A 156 0.43 -25.34 17.05
CA ALA A 156 1.36 -24.74 17.99
C ALA A 156 2.77 -24.58 17.41
N VAL A 157 3.26 -25.57 16.66
CA VAL A 157 4.55 -25.50 15.95
C VAL A 157 4.51 -24.41 14.87
N ALA A 158 3.45 -24.34 14.08
CA ALA A 158 3.30 -23.30 13.07
C ALA A 158 3.27 -21.88 13.67
N LEU A 159 2.53 -21.69 14.76
CA LEU A 159 2.42 -20.40 15.46
C LEU A 159 3.72 -20.00 16.17
N SER A 160 4.44 -20.95 16.77
CA SER A 160 5.73 -20.69 17.42
C SER A 160 6.82 -20.36 16.39
N LEU A 161 6.88 -21.07 15.26
CA LEU A 161 7.75 -20.71 14.14
C LEU A 161 7.42 -19.30 13.63
N ALA A 162 6.13 -18.96 13.47
CA ALA A 162 5.72 -17.62 13.10
C ALA A 162 6.18 -16.57 14.14
N ALA A 163 6.07 -16.83 15.44
CA ALA A 163 6.56 -15.93 16.49
C ALA A 163 8.09 -15.72 16.41
N ILE A 164 8.86 -16.78 16.20
CA ILE A 164 10.32 -16.71 16.01
C ILE A 164 10.67 -15.89 14.77
N THR A 165 9.97 -16.10 13.64
CA THR A 165 10.21 -15.30 12.44
C THR A 165 9.94 -13.82 12.66
N VAL A 166 8.92 -13.46 13.46
CA VAL A 166 8.62 -12.07 13.82
C VAL A 166 9.74 -11.46 14.65
N LEU A 167 10.35 -12.20 15.58
CA LEU A 167 11.48 -11.73 16.40
C LEU A 167 12.75 -11.48 15.56
N VAL A 168 13.03 -12.36 14.59
CA VAL A 168 14.23 -12.29 13.74
C VAL A 168 14.06 -11.25 12.63
N VAL A 169 12.99 -11.35 11.85
CA VAL A 169 12.76 -10.50 10.66
C VAL A 169 12.28 -9.11 11.05
N ARG A 170 11.57 -8.98 12.19
CA ARG A 170 10.98 -7.73 12.69
C ARG A 170 10.17 -7.02 11.60
N PRO A 171 9.03 -7.61 11.19
CA PRO A 171 8.31 -7.17 10.00
C PRO A 171 7.87 -5.70 10.07
N PHE A 172 7.38 -5.26 11.22
CA PHE A 172 6.95 -3.89 11.42
C PHE A 172 8.12 -2.96 11.71
N ARG A 173 8.04 -1.72 11.20
CA ARG A 173 9.01 -0.66 11.51
C ARG A 173 8.99 -0.29 12.99
N VAL A 174 7.80 -0.29 13.61
CA VAL A 174 7.61 0.04 15.02
C VAL A 174 7.82 -1.21 15.88
N THR A 175 8.74 -1.15 16.84
CA THR A 175 9.13 -2.28 17.70
C THR A 175 7.99 -2.80 18.57
N SER A 176 7.15 -1.91 19.12
CA SER A 176 6.01 -2.30 19.96
C SER A 176 5.01 -3.20 19.24
N PHE A 177 4.81 -3.01 17.93
CA PHE A 177 3.96 -3.87 17.11
C PHE A 177 4.54 -5.28 16.96
N ASN A 178 5.86 -5.41 16.79
CA ASN A 178 6.51 -6.72 16.71
C ASN A 178 6.43 -7.46 18.04
N VAL A 179 6.60 -6.76 19.17
CA VAL A 179 6.48 -7.36 20.52
C VAL A 179 5.05 -7.84 20.77
N ALA A 180 4.05 -6.99 20.54
CA ALA A 180 2.64 -7.35 20.72
C ALA A 180 2.25 -8.55 19.83
N LEU A 181 2.69 -8.56 18.58
CA LEU A 181 2.45 -9.67 17.65
C LEU A 181 3.11 -10.97 18.12
N CYS A 182 4.38 -10.91 18.55
CA CYS A 182 5.11 -12.08 19.03
C CYS A 182 4.43 -12.69 20.27
N LEU A 183 4.06 -11.85 21.25
CA LEU A 183 3.35 -12.29 22.45
C LEU A 183 2.00 -12.90 22.09
N SER A 184 1.26 -12.28 21.17
CA SER A 184 -0.03 -12.80 20.72
C SER A 184 0.09 -14.17 20.05
N LEU A 185 1.07 -14.35 19.16
CA LEU A 185 1.33 -15.64 18.50
C LEU A 185 1.79 -16.71 19.50
N GLY A 186 2.62 -16.34 20.48
CA GLY A 186 3.05 -17.23 21.55
C GLY A 186 1.89 -17.68 22.44
N SER A 187 1.01 -16.75 22.85
CA SER A 187 -0.19 -17.08 23.61
C SER A 187 -1.16 -17.97 22.82
N LEU A 188 -1.32 -17.74 21.51
CA LEU A 188 -2.14 -18.62 20.66
C LEU A 188 -1.54 -20.02 20.52
N ALA A 189 -0.21 -20.15 20.45
CA ALA A 189 0.46 -21.45 20.46
C ALA A 189 0.24 -22.19 21.80
N GLY A 190 0.34 -21.49 22.92
CA GLY A 190 0.02 -22.02 24.24
C GLY A 190 -1.44 -22.46 24.37
N ASN A 191 -2.38 -21.66 23.85
CA ASN A 191 -3.80 -22.01 23.81
C ASN A 191 -4.08 -23.27 22.97
N ALA A 192 -3.39 -23.46 21.85
CA ALA A 192 -3.55 -24.67 21.05
C ALA A 192 -3.12 -25.93 21.84
N LEU A 193 -1.98 -25.88 22.52
CA LEU A 193 -1.46 -27.01 23.31
C LEU A 193 -2.32 -27.28 24.55
N PHE A 194 -2.49 -26.30 25.44
CA PHE A 194 -3.23 -26.49 26.69
C PHE A 194 -4.73 -26.67 26.47
N GLY A 195 -5.29 -26.07 25.40
CA GLY A 195 -6.66 -26.33 24.99
C GLY A 195 -6.87 -27.81 24.65
N SER A 196 -5.95 -28.42 23.89
CA SER A 196 -6.04 -29.85 23.56
C SER A 196 -5.93 -30.75 24.80
N VAL A 197 -5.03 -30.41 25.73
CA VAL A 197 -4.85 -31.16 26.99
C VAL A 197 -6.12 -31.14 27.81
N VAL A 198 -6.73 -29.97 28.02
CA VAL A 198 -7.98 -29.84 28.79
C VAL A 198 -9.13 -30.63 28.14
N THR A 199 -9.20 -30.69 26.82
CA THR A 199 -10.30 -31.40 26.14
C THR A 199 -10.19 -32.92 26.13
N SER A 200 -8.98 -33.47 26.30
CA SER A 200 -8.71 -34.89 26.00
C SER A 200 -8.05 -35.66 27.14
N VAL A 201 -7.38 -34.98 28.08
CA VAL A 201 -6.65 -35.61 29.17
C VAL A 201 -7.54 -35.66 30.42
N THR A 202 -7.80 -36.87 30.89
CA THR A 202 -8.46 -37.13 32.18
C THR A 202 -7.44 -37.68 33.18
N PRO A 203 -7.70 -37.64 34.51
CA PRO A 203 -6.79 -38.15 35.54
C PRO A 203 -6.39 -39.63 35.34
N ALA A 204 -7.20 -40.39 34.59
CA ALA A 204 -6.94 -41.79 34.27
C ALA A 204 -5.91 -42.01 33.15
N THR A 205 -5.59 -40.97 32.37
CA THR A 205 -4.78 -41.09 31.15
C THR A 205 -3.35 -40.60 31.30
N VAL A 206 -3.06 -39.75 32.29
CA VAL A 206 -1.75 -39.11 32.47
C VAL A 206 -1.43 -38.94 33.96
N GLU A 207 -0.25 -39.39 34.39
CA GLU A 207 0.21 -39.31 35.79
C GLU A 207 0.72 -37.92 36.22
N SER A 208 0.92 -36.99 35.27
CA SER A 208 1.46 -35.66 35.59
C SER A 208 0.41 -34.75 36.26
N PRO A 209 0.65 -34.26 37.49
CA PRO A 209 -0.31 -33.42 38.21
C PRO A 209 -0.54 -32.05 37.56
N TRP A 210 0.37 -31.61 36.69
CA TRP A 210 0.27 -30.33 35.96
C TRP A 210 -0.68 -30.39 34.75
N LEU A 211 -0.98 -31.60 34.26
CA LEU A 211 -1.82 -31.82 33.08
C LEU A 211 -3.27 -32.20 33.46
N VAL A 212 -3.56 -32.32 34.75
CA VAL A 212 -4.88 -32.68 35.30
C VAL A 212 -5.59 -31.43 35.84
N GLU A 213 -6.92 -31.46 35.87
CA GLU A 213 -7.71 -30.43 36.56
C GLU A 213 -7.34 -30.37 38.05
N PRO A 214 -7.22 -29.19 38.68
CA PRO A 214 -7.56 -27.83 38.20
C PRO A 214 -6.38 -27.04 37.59
N TYR A 215 -5.17 -27.61 37.57
CA TYR A 215 -3.94 -26.88 37.22
C TYR A 215 -3.88 -26.52 35.73
N SER A 216 -4.24 -27.46 34.84
CA SER A 216 -4.25 -27.23 33.39
C SER A 216 -5.22 -26.10 32.98
N TYR A 217 -6.40 -26.05 33.59
CA TYR A 217 -7.38 -24.99 33.37
C TYR A 217 -6.89 -23.63 33.87
N SER A 218 -6.22 -23.61 35.04
CA SER A 218 -5.63 -22.39 35.60
C SER A 218 -4.50 -21.82 34.73
N ILE A 219 -3.66 -22.69 34.15
CA ILE A 219 -2.63 -22.30 33.17
C ILE A 219 -3.27 -21.69 31.92
N LEU A 220 -4.34 -22.33 31.39
CA LEU A 220 -5.06 -21.81 30.22
C LEU A 220 -5.70 -20.43 30.49
N ILE A 221 -6.30 -20.23 31.66
CA ILE A 221 -6.78 -18.91 32.09
C ILE A 221 -5.63 -17.91 32.11
N GLY A 222 -4.50 -18.25 32.72
CA GLY A 222 -3.32 -17.39 32.76
C GLY A 222 -2.85 -16.94 31.38
N ILE A 223 -2.77 -17.86 30.42
CA ILE A 223 -2.39 -17.56 29.02
C ILE A 223 -3.37 -16.57 28.38
N ASN A 224 -4.68 -16.76 28.60
CA ASN A 224 -5.71 -15.87 28.06
C ASN A 224 -5.73 -14.50 28.74
N VAL A 225 -5.44 -14.42 30.04
CA VAL A 225 -5.26 -13.15 30.76
C VAL A 225 -4.04 -12.39 30.21
N ILE A 226 -2.93 -13.07 29.93
CA ILE A 226 -1.76 -12.46 29.29
C ILE A 226 -2.11 -11.95 27.89
N LEU A 227 -2.84 -12.73 27.08
CA LEU A 227 -3.28 -12.32 25.75
C LEU A 227 -4.21 -11.10 25.81
N ALA A 228 -5.23 -11.13 26.68
CA ALA A 228 -6.16 -10.02 26.85
C ALA A 228 -5.43 -8.77 27.39
N GLY A 229 -4.55 -8.94 28.36
CA GLY A 229 -3.74 -7.86 28.94
C GLY A 229 -2.79 -7.22 27.93
N THR A 230 -2.13 -8.01 27.09
CA THR A 230 -1.27 -7.49 26.01
C THR A 230 -2.07 -6.74 24.95
N LEU A 231 -3.24 -7.24 24.55
CA LEU A 231 -4.13 -6.53 23.61
C LEU A 231 -4.69 -5.24 24.22
N LEU A 232 -5.13 -5.27 25.48
CA LEU A 232 -5.70 -4.11 26.16
C LEU A 232 -4.64 -3.03 26.40
N THR A 233 -3.47 -3.39 26.91
CA THR A 233 -2.34 -2.46 27.05
C THR A 233 -1.93 -1.86 25.71
N TRP A 234 -1.95 -2.65 24.64
CA TRP A 234 -1.65 -2.17 23.30
C TRP A 234 -2.73 -1.21 22.75
N ILE A 235 -4.01 -1.51 22.94
CA ILE A 235 -5.13 -0.63 22.55
C ILE A 235 -5.08 0.68 23.34
N VAL A 236 -4.88 0.61 24.65
CA VAL A 236 -4.72 1.79 25.52
C VAL A 236 -3.53 2.61 25.06
N TRP A 237 -2.39 1.98 24.79
CA TRP A 237 -1.20 2.64 24.25
C TRP A 237 -1.49 3.35 22.91
N LEU A 238 -2.23 2.71 21.99
CA LEU A 238 -2.65 3.33 20.74
C LEU A 238 -3.58 4.52 20.97
N PHE A 239 -4.54 4.40 21.88
CA PHE A 239 -5.52 5.45 22.16
C PHE A 239 -4.84 6.67 22.81
N CYS A 240 -4.00 6.44 23.82
CA CYS A 240 -3.20 7.49 24.47
C CYS A 240 -2.33 8.23 23.46
N ARG A 241 -1.76 7.52 22.48
CA ARG A 241 -0.86 8.11 21.48
C ARG A 241 -1.59 8.76 20.29
N THR A 242 -2.87 8.46 20.05
CA THR A 242 -3.67 9.08 18.96
C THR A 242 -4.55 10.24 19.40
N LYS A 243 -5.18 10.14 20.57
CA LYS A 243 -6.30 11.02 20.97
C LYS A 243 -6.01 11.86 22.21
N CYS A 244 -5.06 11.47 23.06
CA CYS A 244 -4.81 12.20 24.29
C CYS A 244 -3.92 13.42 24.02
N SER A 245 -4.50 14.59 23.78
CA SER A 245 -3.74 15.84 23.61
C SER A 245 -2.84 16.17 24.81
N CYS A 246 -3.19 15.75 26.04
CA CYS A 246 -2.36 15.98 27.23
C CYS A 246 -1.12 15.07 27.28
N CYS A 247 -1.24 13.78 26.93
CA CYS A 247 -0.10 12.86 26.95
C CYS A 247 0.71 12.86 25.64
N ALA A 248 0.06 13.05 24.48
CA ALA A 248 0.74 13.07 23.19
C ALA A 248 1.67 14.28 23.04
N LYS A 249 1.28 15.48 23.49
CA LYS A 249 2.15 16.66 23.44
C LYS A 249 3.20 16.71 24.54
N HIS A 250 2.97 16.08 25.70
CA HIS A 250 3.87 16.20 26.86
C HIS A 250 4.76 14.97 27.07
N CYS A 251 4.23 13.76 26.91
CA CYS A 251 5.00 12.52 27.07
C CYS A 251 5.66 12.05 25.76
N PHE A 252 5.07 12.38 24.61
CA PHE A 252 5.57 11.96 23.29
C PHE A 252 5.50 13.09 22.24
N PRO A 253 6.03 14.30 22.53
CA PRO A 253 5.86 15.52 21.72
C PRO A 253 6.21 15.39 20.24
N ASN A 254 6.91 14.31 19.91
CA ASN A 254 7.70 14.16 18.72
C ASN A 254 7.33 12.85 17.98
N SER A 255 6.80 11.80 18.61
CA SER A 255 6.72 10.49 17.93
C SER A 255 5.30 10.17 17.40
N PRO A 256 4.95 10.46 16.13
CA PRO A 256 3.66 10.09 15.59
C PRO A 256 3.44 8.57 15.67
N LEU A 257 2.19 8.18 15.94
CA LEU A 257 1.77 6.79 16.14
C LEU A 257 2.04 5.93 14.91
N TRP A 258 1.74 6.50 13.74
CA TRP A 258 2.15 5.95 12.47
C TRP A 258 3.60 6.35 12.26
N PRO A 259 4.48 5.43 11.80
CA PRO A 259 5.84 5.79 11.46
C PRO A 259 5.77 6.77 10.28
N THR A 260 5.72 8.08 10.56
CA THR A 260 6.11 9.06 9.58
C THR A 260 7.56 8.76 9.29
N LEU A 261 7.83 8.38 8.06
CA LEU A 261 9.16 8.02 7.64
C LEU A 261 10.07 9.24 7.63
N LEU A 262 9.46 10.43 7.59
CA LEU A 262 10.05 11.71 7.97
C LEU A 262 10.72 11.60 9.34
N SER A 263 12.06 11.60 9.35
CA SER A 263 12.80 11.89 10.57
C SER A 263 12.47 13.32 11.01
N TYR A 264 12.55 13.54 12.31
CA TYR A 264 12.43 14.83 13.00
C TYR A 264 13.12 16.04 12.35
N GLU A 265 14.09 15.79 11.49
CA GLU A 265 14.90 16.80 10.80
C GLU A 265 14.18 17.43 9.61
N PHE A 266 13.22 16.73 8.99
CA PHE A 266 12.53 17.18 7.78
C PHE A 266 11.11 17.64 8.13
N LYS A 267 10.97 18.82 8.73
CA LYS A 267 9.66 19.43 8.96
C LYS A 267 9.13 19.98 7.64
N VAL A 268 7.90 19.61 7.29
CA VAL A 268 7.14 20.17 6.14
C VAL A 268 6.33 21.42 6.59
N GLU A 269 6.48 21.83 7.85
CA GLU A 269 5.71 22.93 8.44
C GLU A 269 6.59 24.18 8.55
N GLY A 270 6.42 25.11 7.59
CA GLY A 270 7.09 26.40 7.60
C GLY A 270 6.71 27.28 6.39
N ALA A 271 6.82 28.60 6.54
CA ALA A 271 6.60 29.55 5.44
C ALA A 271 7.55 29.29 4.24
N GLU A 272 8.78 28.85 4.52
CA GLU A 272 9.75 28.46 3.51
C GLU A 272 9.34 27.18 2.76
N THR A 273 8.72 26.21 3.43
CA THR A 273 8.24 24.99 2.77
C THR A 273 7.11 25.30 1.78
N TYR A 274 6.21 26.24 2.11
CA TYR A 274 5.20 26.71 1.17
C TYR A 274 5.80 27.38 -0.07
N LYS A 275 6.90 28.13 0.08
CA LYS A 275 7.66 28.70 -1.04
C LYS A 275 8.19 27.59 -1.94
N PHE A 276 8.78 26.53 -1.37
CA PHE A 276 9.27 25.37 -2.13
C PHE A 276 8.13 24.61 -2.82
N MET A 277 7.01 24.38 -2.16
CA MET A 277 5.83 23.75 -2.75
C MET A 277 5.27 24.55 -3.93
N ALA A 278 5.16 25.88 -3.79
CA ALA A 278 4.70 26.75 -4.86
C ALA A 278 5.65 26.69 -6.07
N ALA A 279 6.96 26.63 -5.83
CA ALA A 279 7.96 26.45 -6.88
C ALA A 279 7.78 25.11 -7.60
N VAL A 280 7.60 24.00 -6.86
CA VAL A 280 7.34 22.66 -7.42
C VAL A 280 6.09 22.64 -8.29
N LEU A 281 4.97 23.20 -7.82
CA LEU A 281 3.71 23.21 -8.57
C LEU A 281 3.83 24.00 -9.88
N ARG A 282 4.44 25.19 -9.84
CA ARG A 282 4.67 26.02 -11.03
C ARG A 282 5.60 25.33 -12.03
N ALA A 283 6.69 24.75 -11.54
CA ALA A 283 7.65 24.03 -12.36
C ALA A 283 7.01 22.79 -13.03
N ARG A 284 6.21 22.00 -12.30
CA ARG A 284 5.45 20.88 -12.86
C ARG A 284 4.46 21.33 -13.94
N ALA A 285 3.74 22.43 -13.72
CA ALA A 285 2.81 22.96 -14.73
C ALA A 285 3.52 23.36 -16.03
N VAL A 286 4.70 24.00 -15.93
CA VAL A 286 5.52 24.37 -17.09
C VAL A 286 6.10 23.14 -17.79
N LEU A 287 6.56 22.14 -17.02
CA LEU A 287 7.05 20.88 -17.55
C LEU A 287 5.96 20.15 -18.34
N ASP A 288 4.76 20.02 -17.78
CA ASP A 288 3.59 19.43 -18.44
C ASP A 288 3.21 20.18 -19.72
N ALA A 289 3.25 21.52 -19.69
CA ALA A 289 2.98 22.34 -20.87
C ALA A 289 4.02 22.08 -21.98
N CYS A 290 5.30 21.92 -21.64
CA CYS A 290 6.35 21.59 -22.58
C CYS A 290 6.19 20.19 -23.18
N LEU A 291 5.75 19.20 -22.38
CA LEU A 291 5.55 17.83 -22.84
C LEU A 291 4.31 17.65 -23.72
N ARG A 292 3.26 18.46 -23.51
CA ARG A 292 2.03 18.42 -24.32
C ARG A 292 2.14 19.24 -25.60
N ALA A 293 2.96 20.28 -25.60
CA ALA A 293 3.19 21.10 -26.79
C ALA A 293 4.02 20.33 -27.84
N PRO A 294 3.79 20.58 -29.13
CA PRO A 294 4.72 20.13 -30.17
C PRO A 294 6.12 20.67 -29.88
N SER A 295 7.15 19.86 -30.15
CA SER A 295 8.55 20.19 -29.82
C SER A 295 9.00 21.57 -30.29
N VAL A 296 8.52 22.00 -31.47
CA VAL A 296 8.82 23.30 -32.08
C VAL A 296 8.23 24.49 -31.30
N PHE A 297 7.06 24.31 -30.68
CA PHE A 297 6.35 25.36 -29.93
C PHE A 297 6.43 25.20 -28.42
N ALA A 298 7.20 24.22 -27.93
CA ALA A 298 7.37 24.02 -26.50
C ALA A 298 7.98 25.29 -25.86
N PRO A 299 7.44 25.81 -24.75
CA PRO A 299 7.91 27.05 -24.11
C PRO A 299 9.22 26.83 -23.34
N VAL A 300 10.30 26.51 -24.06
CA VAL A 300 11.61 26.15 -23.50
C VAL A 300 12.23 27.29 -22.69
N HIS A 301 12.01 28.55 -23.05
CA HIS A 301 12.42 29.72 -22.24
C HIS A 301 11.81 29.72 -20.82
N GLN A 302 10.55 29.32 -20.68
CA GLN A 302 9.91 29.23 -19.36
C GLN A 302 10.47 28.07 -18.55
N LEU A 303 10.77 26.95 -19.24
CA LEU A 303 11.40 25.79 -18.65
C LEU A 303 12.81 26.14 -18.13
N SER A 304 13.63 26.83 -18.94
CA SER A 304 14.97 27.35 -18.56
C SER A 304 14.90 28.21 -17.30
N ARG A 305 13.98 29.19 -17.28
CA ARG A 305 13.77 30.05 -16.11
C ARG A 305 13.38 29.25 -14.86
N HIS A 306 12.47 28.29 -14.98
CA HIS A 306 12.04 27.50 -13.82
C HIS A 306 13.12 26.51 -13.36
N ILE A 307 13.99 26.01 -14.24
CA ILE A 307 15.18 25.23 -13.86
C ILE A 307 16.06 26.06 -12.91
N GLN A 308 16.32 27.33 -13.24
CA GLN A 308 17.11 28.22 -12.39
C GLN A 308 16.43 28.46 -11.03
N ILE A 309 15.12 28.73 -11.01
CA ILE A 309 14.35 28.94 -9.79
C ILE A 309 14.37 27.68 -8.90
N VAL A 310 14.10 26.51 -9.47
CA VAL A 310 14.10 25.23 -8.75
C VAL A 310 15.50 24.90 -8.22
N ASN A 311 16.57 25.17 -8.98
CA ASN A 311 17.94 24.97 -8.53
C ASN A 311 18.29 25.85 -7.31
N VAL A 312 17.86 27.12 -7.30
CA VAL A 312 18.00 27.99 -6.13
C VAL A 312 17.22 27.44 -4.94
N CYS A 313 15.94 27.08 -5.13
CA CYS A 313 15.13 26.47 -4.08
C CYS A 313 15.73 25.16 -3.56
N CYS A 314 16.37 24.37 -4.43
CA CYS A 314 17.01 23.11 -4.06
C CYS A 314 18.19 23.35 -3.10
N ARG A 315 19.03 24.34 -3.39
CA ARG A 315 20.15 24.76 -2.51
C ARG A 315 19.66 25.36 -1.19
N GLU A 316 18.60 26.16 -1.23
CA GLU A 316 17.98 26.71 -0.02
C GLU A 316 17.41 25.58 0.85
N ALA A 317 16.67 24.64 0.26
CA ALA A 317 16.10 23.48 0.94
C ALA A 317 17.17 22.54 1.52
N GLU A 318 18.32 22.39 0.85
CA GLU A 318 19.46 21.64 1.37
C GLU A 318 20.04 22.31 2.63
N LYS A 319 20.21 23.63 2.58
CA LYS A 319 20.74 24.42 3.70
C LYS A 319 19.79 24.40 4.91
N THR A 320 18.48 24.47 4.67
CA THR A 320 17.46 24.40 5.73
C THR A 320 17.11 22.98 6.15
N ARG A 321 17.66 21.95 5.47
CA ARG A 321 17.33 20.53 5.64
C ARG A 321 15.83 20.25 5.53
N ASP A 322 15.16 20.92 4.59
CA ASP A 322 13.73 20.76 4.34
C ASP A 322 13.43 19.41 3.65
N GLY A 323 12.32 18.77 4.02
CA GLY A 323 11.88 17.48 3.47
C GLY A 323 11.57 17.52 1.97
N MET A 324 11.36 18.71 1.41
CA MET A 324 11.09 18.94 -0.01
C MET A 324 12.34 18.89 -0.89
N HIS A 325 13.56 18.94 -0.32
CA HIS A 325 14.80 18.94 -1.09
C HIS A 325 14.90 17.76 -2.09
N PRO A 326 14.66 16.49 -1.69
CA PRO A 326 14.67 15.37 -2.63
C PRO A 326 13.65 15.50 -3.77
N THR A 327 12.47 16.07 -3.50
CA THR A 327 11.43 16.30 -4.52
C THR A 327 11.86 17.38 -5.53
N LEU A 328 12.47 18.46 -5.03
CA LEU A 328 13.02 19.53 -5.86
C LEU A 328 14.14 19.00 -6.76
N LEU A 329 15.02 18.15 -6.21
CA LEU A 329 16.13 17.55 -6.95
C LEU A 329 15.61 16.65 -8.09
N HIS A 330 14.66 15.76 -7.81
CA HIS A 330 14.06 14.91 -8.84
C HIS A 330 13.37 15.74 -9.94
N LEU A 331 12.63 16.79 -9.55
CA LEU A 331 11.98 17.68 -10.52
C LEU A 331 13.00 18.43 -11.37
N LEU A 332 14.12 18.87 -10.78
CA LEU A 332 15.19 19.54 -11.49
C LEU A 332 15.82 18.62 -12.55
N ASP A 333 16.05 17.35 -12.22
CA ASP A 333 16.57 16.36 -13.16
C ASP A 333 15.59 16.13 -14.32
N ASP A 334 14.30 15.90 -14.03
CA ASP A 334 13.25 15.73 -15.05
C ASP A 334 13.17 16.95 -15.99
N MET A 335 13.20 18.17 -15.42
CA MET A 335 13.15 19.40 -16.19
C MET A 335 14.41 19.58 -17.06
N THR A 336 15.58 19.25 -16.54
CA THR A 336 16.85 19.36 -17.26
C THR A 336 16.90 18.38 -18.42
N ASP A 337 16.41 17.16 -18.23
CA ASP A 337 16.33 16.15 -19.29
C ASP A 337 15.35 16.55 -20.39
N VAL A 338 14.16 17.07 -20.03
CA VAL A 338 13.20 17.59 -21.01
C VAL A 338 13.75 18.81 -21.73
N HIS A 339 14.44 19.71 -21.02
CA HIS A 339 15.08 20.88 -21.62
C HIS A 339 16.11 20.48 -22.66
N ARG A 340 17.03 19.56 -22.33
CA ARG A 340 18.04 19.05 -23.29
C ARG A 340 17.42 18.45 -24.55
N ARG A 341 16.27 17.79 -24.43
CA ARG A 341 15.56 17.20 -25.56
C ARG A 341 14.86 18.24 -26.43
N LEU A 342 14.29 19.28 -25.83
CA LEU A 342 13.44 20.27 -26.53
C LEU A 342 14.18 21.53 -26.98
N GLU A 343 15.26 21.92 -26.30
CA GLU A 343 16.09 23.09 -26.61
C GLU A 343 16.52 23.16 -28.10
N PRO A 344 17.06 22.11 -28.72
CA PRO A 344 17.54 22.21 -30.11
C PRO A 344 16.40 22.38 -31.14
N GLY A 345 15.17 21.98 -30.80
CA GLY A 345 14.04 21.98 -31.74
C GLY A 345 13.05 23.12 -31.56
N SER A 346 13.08 23.83 -30.42
CA SER A 346 12.10 24.85 -30.09
C SER A 346 12.45 26.23 -30.64
N LEU A 347 11.44 26.92 -31.19
CA LEU A 347 11.54 28.34 -31.60
C LEU A 347 11.78 29.29 -30.43
N PHE A 348 11.50 28.82 -29.20
CA PHE A 348 11.64 29.60 -27.97
C PHE A 348 12.92 29.27 -27.19
N ALA A 349 13.87 28.55 -27.79
CA ALA A 349 15.16 28.33 -27.17
C ALA A 349 16.02 29.60 -27.15
N GLU A 350 16.92 29.72 -26.17
CA GLU A 350 17.76 30.91 -26.02
C GLU A 350 18.78 31.06 -27.16
N LYS A 351 19.18 29.94 -27.78
CA LYS A 351 20.17 29.84 -28.87
C LYS A 351 19.56 29.87 -30.28
N VAL A 352 18.39 30.46 -30.44
CA VAL A 352 17.73 30.54 -31.75
C VAL A 352 18.37 31.66 -32.57
N HIS A 353 18.86 31.34 -33.78
CA HIS A 353 19.40 32.32 -34.74
C HIS A 353 18.41 33.48 -34.94
N GLU A 354 18.94 34.69 -35.09
CA GLU A 354 18.15 35.94 -35.17
C GLU A 354 17.04 35.90 -36.24
N ASN A 355 17.31 35.24 -37.38
CA ASN A 355 16.35 35.03 -38.46
C ASN A 355 15.14 34.17 -38.05
N ILE A 356 15.35 33.17 -37.17
CA ILE A 356 14.27 32.33 -36.68
C ILE A 356 13.44 33.09 -35.64
N ARG A 357 14.05 33.98 -34.83
CA ARG A 357 13.30 34.90 -33.95
C ARG A 357 12.43 35.86 -34.74
N GLN A 358 12.95 36.45 -35.81
CA GLN A 358 12.17 37.32 -36.70
C GLN A 358 11.01 36.55 -37.37
N ASN A 359 11.28 35.35 -37.88
CA ASN A 359 10.23 34.51 -38.47
C ASN A 359 9.20 34.03 -37.46
N ALA A 360 9.61 33.69 -36.24
CA ALA A 360 8.69 33.34 -35.16
C ALA A 360 7.83 34.54 -34.74
N ALA A 361 8.41 35.75 -34.65
CA ALA A 361 7.64 36.97 -34.39
C ALA A 361 6.60 37.24 -35.49
N ASN A 362 6.99 37.11 -36.76
CA ASN A 362 6.08 37.21 -37.90
C ASN A 362 5.02 36.11 -37.90
N PHE A 363 5.37 34.91 -37.43
CA PHE A 363 4.40 33.81 -37.33
C PHE A 363 3.40 34.03 -36.20
N VAL A 364 3.85 34.57 -35.06
CA VAL A 364 2.97 34.93 -33.93
C VAL A 364 2.01 36.05 -34.30
N THR A 365 2.41 37.03 -35.11
CA THR A 365 1.49 38.07 -35.61
C THR A 365 0.45 37.52 -36.59
N LEU A 366 0.80 36.48 -37.37
CA LEU A 366 -0.11 35.81 -38.29
C LEU A 366 -1.04 34.79 -37.61
N MET A 367 -0.67 34.32 -36.42
CA MET A 367 -1.40 33.26 -35.70
C MET A 367 -2.87 33.59 -35.39
N PRO A 368 -3.24 34.80 -34.92
CA PRO A 368 -4.65 35.12 -34.66
C PRO A 368 -5.51 35.06 -35.93
N ALA A 369 -4.99 35.57 -37.05
CA ALA A 369 -5.66 35.52 -38.34
C ALA A 369 -5.75 34.09 -38.89
N PHE A 370 -4.74 33.27 -38.63
CA PHE A 370 -4.75 31.85 -38.97
C PHE A 370 -5.79 31.08 -38.12
N CYS A 371 -5.80 31.28 -36.81
CA CYS A 371 -6.78 30.68 -35.90
C CYS A 371 -8.22 31.07 -36.27
N HIS A 372 -8.46 32.34 -36.60
CA HIS A 372 -9.77 32.81 -37.06
C HIS A 372 -10.19 32.10 -38.35
N ARG A 373 -9.29 31.98 -39.33
CA ARG A 373 -9.57 31.26 -40.58
C ARG A 373 -9.80 29.78 -40.35
N LEU A 374 -9.08 29.15 -39.43
CA LEU A 374 -9.26 27.74 -39.10
C LEU A 374 -10.62 27.50 -38.42
N ALA A 375 -11.02 28.40 -37.51
CA ALA A 375 -12.32 28.34 -36.83
C ALA A 375 -13.48 28.58 -37.80
N GLN A 376 -13.33 29.55 -38.72
CA GLN A 376 -14.29 29.79 -39.79
C GLN A 376 -14.43 28.55 -40.70
N ARG A 377 -13.31 27.94 -41.08
CA ARG A 377 -13.30 26.72 -41.90
C ARG A 377 -13.85 25.50 -41.15
N ASP A 378 -13.67 25.43 -39.84
CA ASP A 378 -14.27 24.39 -38.98
C ASP A 378 -15.80 24.52 -38.91
N PHE A 379 -16.30 25.77 -38.92
CA PHE A 379 -17.71 26.10 -39.02
C PHE A 379 -18.28 25.80 -40.42
N ASP A 380 -17.56 26.17 -41.49
CA ASP A 380 -17.95 25.87 -42.88
C ASP A 380 -18.04 24.35 -43.14
N LEU A 381 -17.21 23.57 -42.44
CA LEU A 381 -17.20 22.11 -42.50
C LEU A 381 -18.05 21.44 -41.41
N MET A 382 -18.95 22.16 -40.75
CA MET A 382 -19.77 21.63 -39.66
C MET A 382 -20.69 20.48 -40.10
N LEU A 383 -21.13 20.47 -41.36
CA LEU A 383 -21.96 19.42 -41.94
C LEU A 383 -21.17 18.32 -42.66
N ALA A 384 -19.83 18.45 -42.73
CA ALA A 384 -18.99 17.43 -43.36
C ALA A 384 -18.80 16.23 -42.43
N ASP A 385 -18.74 15.04 -43.02
CA ASP A 385 -18.43 13.80 -42.31
C ASP A 385 -17.09 13.95 -41.53
N PRO A 386 -17.01 13.58 -40.24
CA PRO A 386 -15.86 13.85 -39.36
C PRO A 386 -14.49 13.43 -39.91
N ILE A 387 -14.41 12.35 -40.69
CA ILE A 387 -13.16 11.90 -41.31
C ILE A 387 -12.72 12.90 -42.39
N ARG A 388 -13.65 13.31 -43.26
CA ARG A 388 -13.41 14.29 -44.33
C ARG A 388 -13.10 15.67 -43.76
N LYS A 389 -13.82 16.09 -42.73
CA LYS A 389 -13.58 17.33 -41.97
C LYS A 389 -12.13 17.39 -41.46
N ARG A 390 -11.67 16.32 -40.81
CA ARG A 390 -10.31 16.22 -40.26
C ARG A 390 -9.23 16.27 -41.34
N MET A 391 -9.44 15.64 -42.50
CA MET A 391 -8.49 15.73 -43.61
C MET A 391 -8.43 17.13 -44.23
N LEU A 392 -9.59 17.77 -44.45
CA LEU A 392 -9.66 19.10 -45.06
C LEU A 392 -9.07 20.20 -44.17
N LEU A 393 -9.22 20.07 -42.85
CA LEU A 393 -8.57 20.97 -41.87
C LEU A 393 -7.05 20.75 -41.82
N LYS A 394 -6.56 19.52 -41.99
CA LYS A 394 -5.13 19.23 -42.11
C LYS A 394 -4.53 19.80 -43.40
N MET A 395 -5.24 19.70 -44.52
CA MET A 395 -4.78 20.27 -45.80
C MET A 395 -4.65 21.79 -45.73
N SER A 396 -5.52 22.50 -45.01
CA SER A 396 -5.41 23.96 -44.81
C SER A 396 -4.27 24.41 -43.90
N ILE A 397 -3.57 23.46 -43.25
CA ILE A 397 -2.37 23.75 -42.46
C ILE A 397 -1.10 23.59 -43.33
N ILE A 398 -1.19 22.86 -44.45
CA ILE A 398 -0.05 22.50 -45.31
C ILE A 398 0.11 23.48 -46.49
N GLY A 399 -0.97 24.07 -46.98
CA GLY A 399 -0.96 25.13 -48.01
C GLY A 399 -1.27 26.49 -47.42
#